data_AF-A0A7C4ZST8-F1
#
_entry.id   AF-A0A7C4ZST8-F1
#
_cell.length_a   1.000
_cell.length_b   1.000
_cell.length_c   1.000
_cell.angle_alpha   90.00
_cell.angle_beta   90.00
_cell.angle_gamma   90.00
#
_symmetry.space_group_name_H-M   'P 1'
#
loop_
_entity.id
_entity.type
_entity.pdbx_description
1 polymer ?
#
loop_
_entity_poly.entity_id
_entity_poly.type
_entity_poly.pdbx_seq_one_letter_code
_entity_poly.pdbx_strand_id
1 'polypeptide(L)'
;MNREAEVTLGRFEKYIYIWIILCAIAGILLGRFLPQLTHDLNSLNVGGVSIPITFLMFFLVYPTMAKVKLEELSHAVKNIGPTLLTLIANWVIAPPLMVFLATLF
;
A
#
# COMPACT_ATOMS: atom_id res chain seq x y z
N MET A 1 -16.50 12.26 29.89
CA MET A 1 -15.17 11.65 30.09
C MET A 1 -15.22 10.24 29.50
N ASN A 2 -15.07 10.15 28.16
CA ASN A 2 -15.03 8.84 27.48
C ASN A 2 -13.70 8.20 27.83
N ARG A 3 -13.74 7.03 28.48
CA ARG A 3 -12.56 6.17 28.58
C ARG A 3 -12.30 5.65 27.17
N GLU A 4 -11.22 6.09 26.54
CA GLU A 4 -10.67 5.38 25.40
C GLU A 4 -10.29 3.99 25.93
N ALA A 5 -11.02 2.96 25.50
CA ALA A 5 -10.59 1.59 25.73
C ALA A 5 -9.19 1.48 25.12
N GLU A 6 -8.18 1.16 25.94
CA GLU A 6 -6.85 0.83 25.42
C GLU A 6 -7.03 -0.23 24.35
N VAL A 7 -6.86 0.16 23.07
CA VAL A 7 -6.78 -0.80 21.98
C VAL A 7 -5.47 -1.53 22.21
N THR A 8 -5.54 -2.65 22.92
CA THR A 8 -4.38 -3.53 23.12
C THR A 8 -4.03 -4.10 21.76
N LEU A 9 -3.02 -3.51 21.12
CA LEU A 9 -2.49 -3.97 19.85
C LEU A 9 -2.14 -5.47 19.97
N GLY A 10 -2.71 -6.26 19.07
CA GLY A 10 -2.43 -7.69 19.00
C GLY A 10 -0.93 -7.92 18.81
N ARG A 11 -0.42 -9.05 19.28
CA ARG A 11 1.01 -9.39 19.12
C ARG A 11 1.44 -9.38 17.64
N PHE A 12 0.53 -9.70 16.71
CA PHE A 12 0.76 -9.60 15.27
C PHE A 12 0.94 -8.16 14.79
N GLU A 13 0.04 -7.25 15.18
CA GLU A 13 0.08 -5.83 14.82
C GLU A 13 1.34 -5.15 15.34
N LYS A 14 1.74 -5.50 16.58
CA LYS A 14 2.97 -5.00 17.20
C LYS A 14 4.24 -5.38 16.44
N TYR A 15 4.28 -6.55 15.83
CA TYR A 15 5.45 -7.07 15.10
C TYR A 15 5.26 -7.08 13.59
N ILE A 16 4.32 -6.30 13.05
CA ILE A 16 3.99 -6.33 11.61
C ILE A 16 5.19 -5.99 10.72
N TYR A 17 6.11 -5.14 11.19
CA TYR A 17 7.34 -4.82 10.46
C TYR A 17 8.25 -6.07 10.27
N ILE A 18 8.35 -6.95 11.28
CA ILE A 18 9.12 -8.20 11.19
C ILE A 18 8.47 -9.11 10.16
N TRP A 19 7.15 -9.23 10.20
CA TRP A 19 6.39 -10.05 9.26
C TRP A 19 6.52 -9.54 7.82
N ILE A 20 6.48 -8.23 7.60
CA ILE A 20 6.67 -7.63 6.26
C ILE A 20 8.06 -7.99 5.72
N ILE A 21 9.12 -7.82 6.52
CA ILE A 21 10.50 -8.14 6.10
C ILE A 21 10.62 -9.65 5.82
N LEU A 22 10.06 -10.49 6.69
CA LEU A 22 10.08 -11.94 6.53
C LEU A 22 9.37 -12.38 5.24
N CYS A 23 8.17 -11.85 4.98
CA CYS A 23 7.42 -12.11 3.75
C CYS A 23 8.15 -11.59 2.50
N ALA A 24 8.82 -10.42 2.57
CA ALA A 24 9.59 -9.89 1.46
C ALA A 24 10.77 -10.80 1.10
N ILE A 25 11.55 -11.23 2.10
CA ILE A 25 12.68 -12.16 1.90
C ILE A 25 12.18 -13.51 1.38
N ALA A 26 11.12 -14.05 1.98
CA ALA A 26 10.52 -15.31 1.55
C ALA A 26 10.01 -15.22 0.10
N GLY A 27 9.38 -14.10 -0.28
CA GLY A 27 8.91 -13.85 -1.65
C GLY A 27 10.05 -13.81 -2.67
N ILE A 28 11.16 -13.15 -2.35
CA ILE A 28 12.35 -13.09 -3.20
C ILE A 28 12.96 -14.50 -3.36
N LEU A 29 13.10 -15.25 -2.27
CA LEU A 29 13.63 -16.62 -2.30
C LEU A 29 12.72 -17.55 -3.10
N LEU A 30 11.40 -17.49 -2.88
CA LEU A 30 10.42 -18.28 -3.63
C LEU A 30 10.47 -17.96 -5.13
N GLY A 31 10.53 -16.67 -5.50
CA GLY A 31 10.65 -16.26 -6.90
C GLY A 31 11.93 -16.76 -7.57
N ARG A 32 13.02 -16.95 -6.80
CA ARG A 32 14.30 -17.46 -7.29
C ARG A 32 14.37 -18.99 -7.38
N PHE A 33 13.80 -19.71 -6.40
CA PHE A 33 13.84 -21.18 -6.37
C PHE A 33 12.72 -21.83 -7.19
N LEU A 34 11.58 -21.17 -7.36
CA LEU A 34 10.43 -21.66 -8.11
C LEU A 34 10.05 -20.68 -9.24
N PRO A 35 10.87 -20.58 -10.31
CA PRO A 35 10.59 -19.70 -11.44
C PRO A 35 9.34 -20.11 -12.24
N GLN A 36 8.88 -21.34 -12.06
CA GLN A 36 7.65 -21.85 -12.67
C GLN A 36 6.42 -21.14 -12.09
N LEU A 37 6.41 -20.87 -10.77
CA LEU A 37 5.31 -20.17 -10.12
C LEU A 37 5.20 -18.71 -10.59
N THR A 38 6.34 -18.05 -10.80
CA THR A 38 6.37 -16.69 -11.36
C THR A 38 5.97 -16.67 -12.83
N HIS A 39 6.34 -17.70 -13.60
CA HIS A 39 5.89 -17.86 -14.98
C HIS A 39 4.37 -18.07 -15.08
N ASP A 40 3.79 -18.91 -14.23
CA ASP A 40 2.34 -19.15 -14.18
C ASP A 40 1.58 -17.88 -13.76
N LEU A 41 2.07 -17.16 -12.75
CA LEU A 41 1.51 -15.86 -12.36
C LEU A 41 1.62 -14.81 -13.47
N ASN A 42 2.70 -14.86 -14.27
CA ASN A 42 2.88 -13.98 -15.42
C ASN A 42 2.02 -14.41 -16.63
N SER A 43 1.65 -15.68 -16.73
CA SER A 43 0.69 -16.16 -17.75
C SER A 43 -0.74 -15.67 -17.46
N LEU A 44 -1.05 -15.38 -16.20
CA LEU A 44 -2.29 -14.72 -15.75
C LEU A 44 -2.26 -13.19 -15.97
N ASN A 45 -1.39 -12.72 -16.85
CA ASN A 45 -1.31 -11.33 -17.26
C ASN A 45 -2.11 -11.13 -18.56
N VAL A 46 -3.04 -10.17 -18.54
CA VAL A 46 -3.81 -9.77 -19.72
C VAL A 46 -3.42 -8.34 -20.06
N GLY A 47 -2.79 -8.15 -21.23
CA GLY A 47 -2.46 -6.82 -21.75
C GLY A 47 -1.42 -6.03 -20.94
N GLY A 48 -0.53 -6.71 -20.21
CA GLY A 48 0.49 -6.09 -19.35
C GLY A 48 0.06 -5.95 -17.88
N VAL A 49 -1.18 -6.31 -17.53
CA VAL A 49 -1.71 -6.23 -16.17
C VAL A 49 -1.92 -7.63 -15.58
N SER A 50 -1.27 -7.91 -14.44
CA SER A 50 -1.42 -9.19 -13.73
C SER A 50 -2.72 -9.23 -12.92
N ILE A 51 -3.67 -10.08 -13.36
CA ILE A 51 -4.99 -10.23 -12.71
C ILE A 51 -4.87 -10.52 -11.20
N PRO A 52 -3.98 -11.43 -10.74
CA PRO A 52 -3.86 -11.72 -9.30
C PRO A 52 -3.43 -10.49 -8.49
N ILE A 53 -2.48 -9.71 -9.01
CA ILE A 53 -1.94 -8.53 -8.32
C ILE A 53 -3.03 -7.46 -8.22
N THR A 54 -3.77 -7.24 -9.31
CA THR A 54 -4.89 -6.30 -9.33
C THR A 54 -5.95 -6.64 -8.28
N PHE A 55 -6.31 -7.92 -8.16
CA PHE A 55 -7.27 -8.37 -7.15
C PHE A 55 -6.76 -8.15 -5.72
N LEU A 56 -5.49 -8.49 -5.45
CA LEU A 56 -4.86 -8.23 -4.15
C LEU A 56 -4.85 -6.73 -3.81
N MET A 57 -4.46 -5.88 -4.76
CA MET A 57 -4.48 -4.42 -4.61
C MET A 57 -5.90 -3.91 -4.31
N PHE A 58 -6.91 -4.40 -5.02
CA PHE A 58 -8.30 -4.04 -4.80
C PHE A 58 -8.74 -4.36 -3.37
N PHE A 59 -8.40 -5.56 -2.87
CA PHE A 59 -8.72 -5.95 -1.49
C PHE A 59 -8.01 -5.13 -0.42
N LEU A 60 -6.87 -4.51 -0.73
CA LEU A 60 -6.17 -3.62 0.19
C LEU A 60 -6.78 -2.21 0.22
N VAL A 61 -7.20 -1.70 -0.95
CA VAL A 61 -7.77 -0.36 -1.10
C VAL A 61 -9.24 -0.31 -0.66
N TYR A 62 -10.02 -1.35 -0.97
CA TYR A 62 -11.44 -1.41 -0.63
C TYR A 62 -11.75 -1.19 0.87
N PRO A 63 -11.10 -1.85 1.83
CA PRO A 63 -11.42 -1.70 3.25
C PRO A 63 -11.06 -0.33 3.80
N THR A 64 -10.03 0.33 3.27
CA THR A 64 -9.68 1.69 3.70
C THR A 64 -10.69 2.69 3.18
N MET A 65 -11.14 2.55 1.93
CA MET A 65 -12.20 3.37 1.34
C MET A 65 -13.55 3.20 2.06
N ALA A 66 -13.94 1.97 2.40
CA ALA A 66 -15.20 1.68 3.08
C ALA A 66 -15.28 2.27 4.51
N LYS A 67 -14.14 2.54 5.14
CA LYS A 67 -14.06 3.17 6.47
C LYS A 67 -14.16 4.68 6.44
N VAL A 68 -14.07 5.32 5.26
CA VAL A 68 -14.15 6.77 5.13
C VAL A 68 -15.59 7.25 5.32
N LYS A 69 -15.82 8.15 6.27
CA LYS A 69 -17.12 8.80 6.45
C LYS A 69 -17.22 10.03 5.56
N LEU A 70 -18.29 10.13 4.79
CA LEU A 70 -18.52 11.26 3.87
C LEU A 70 -18.65 12.61 4.58
N GLU A 71 -19.07 12.62 5.84
CA GLU A 71 -19.14 13.82 6.67
C GLU A 71 -17.75 14.40 6.96
N GLU A 72 -16.77 13.54 7.24
CA GLU A 72 -15.36 13.91 7.43
C GLU A 72 -14.73 14.44 6.13
N LEU A 73 -15.17 13.94 4.97
CA LEU A 73 -14.75 14.44 3.66
C LEU A 73 -15.18 15.90 3.45
N SER A 74 -16.38 16.30 3.89
CA SER A 74 -16.83 17.70 3.82
C SER A 74 -15.95 18.64 4.64
N HIS A 75 -15.49 18.18 5.82
CA HIS A 75 -14.55 18.93 6.65
C HIS A 75 -13.16 19.03 6.01
N ALA A 76 -12.67 17.97 5.38
CA ALA A 76 -11.40 17.97 4.66
C ALA A 76 -11.39 18.96 3.48
N VAL A 77 -12.50 19.08 2.75
CA VAL A 77 -12.64 20.04 1.65
C VAL A 77 -12.62 21.49 2.15
N LYS A 78 -13.16 21.76 3.35
CA LYS A 78 -13.12 23.10 3.96
C LYS A 78 -11.72 23.48 4.45
N ASN A 79 -10.89 22.51 4.83
CA ASN A 79 -9.52 22.71 5.31
C ASN A 79 -8.48 22.23 4.29
N ILE A 80 -8.40 22.93 3.16
CA ILE A 80 -7.56 22.55 2.00
C ILE A 80 -6.05 22.66 2.25
N GLY A 81 -5.60 23.50 3.19
CA GLY A 81 -4.17 23.79 3.36
C GLY A 81 -3.30 22.54 3.57
N PRO A 82 -3.57 21.72 4.61
CA PRO A 82 -2.80 20.49 4.85
C PRO A 82 -3.00 19.44 3.75
N THR A 83 -4.23 19.25 3.27
CA THR A 83 -4.53 18.27 2.22
C THR A 83 -3.80 18.57 0.91
N LEU A 84 -3.74 19.84 0.51
CA LEU A 84 -3.04 20.28 -0.69
C LEU A 84 -1.52 20.09 -0.54
N LEU A 85 -0.96 20.36 0.65
CA LEU A 85 0.46 20.15 0.91
C LEU A 85 0.81 18.66 0.79
N THR A 86 0.01 17.77 1.37
CA THR A 86 0.21 16.31 1.23
C THR A 86 0.03 15.85 -0.22
N LEU A 87 -0.94 16.40 -0.95
CA LEU A 87 -1.15 16.06 -2.36
C LEU A 87 0.04 16.49 -3.22
N ILE A 88 0.55 17.71 -3.04
CA ILE A 88 1.74 18.19 -3.74
C ILE A 88 2.96 17.33 -3.37
N ALA A 89 3.18 17.06 -2.09
CA ALA A 89 4.30 16.21 -1.67
C ALA A 89 4.22 14.80 -2.28
N ASN A 90 3.05 14.17 -2.25
CA ASN A 90 2.89 12.80 -2.70
C ASN A 90 2.80 12.65 -4.23
N TRP A 91 2.18 13.61 -4.93
CA TRP A 91 1.94 13.51 -6.37
C TRP A 91 2.88 14.37 -7.22
N VAL A 92 3.39 15.48 -6.69
CA VAL A 92 4.27 16.39 -7.45
C VAL A 92 5.73 16.20 -7.07
N ILE A 93 6.05 15.99 -5.79
CA ILE A 93 7.44 15.86 -5.35
C ILE A 93 7.91 14.40 -5.45
N ALA A 94 7.10 13.44 -4.98
CA ALA A 94 7.53 12.04 -4.95
C ALA A 94 7.83 11.44 -6.34
N PRO A 95 7.01 11.63 -7.41
CA PRO A 95 7.30 10.99 -8.69
C PRO A 95 8.56 11.50 -9.40
N PRO A 96 8.83 12.82 -9.50
CA PRO A 96 10.09 13.32 -10.03
C PRO A 96 11.28 12.89 -9.19
N LEU A 97 11.13 12.83 -7.87
CA LEU A 97 12.18 12.32 -6.98
C LEU A 97 12.50 10.85 -7.29
N MET A 98 11.47 10.01 -7.50
CA MET A 98 11.67 8.60 -7.89
C MET A 98 12.41 8.48 -9.22
N VAL A 99 12.01 9.24 -10.25
CA VAL A 99 12.69 9.23 -11.55
C VAL A 99 14.13 9.73 -11.44
N PHE A 100 14.35 10.80 -10.67
CA PHE A 100 15.68 11.35 -10.43
C PHE A 100 16.61 10.33 -9.75
N LEU A 101 16.15 9.67 -8.68
CA LEU A 101 16.92 8.62 -8.02
C LEU A 101 17.18 7.42 -8.96
N ALA A 102 16.17 6.97 -9.71
CA ALA A 102 16.29 5.84 -10.63
C ALA A 102 17.17 6.14 -11.87
N THR A 103 17.41 7.42 -12.18
CA THR A 103 18.33 7.83 -13.26
C THR A 103 19.76 8.00 -12.74
N LEU A 104 19.92 8.32 -11.45
CA LEU A 104 21.23 8.55 -10.83
C LEU A 104 21.92 7.25 -10.38
N PHE A 105 21.14 6.26 -9.95
CA PHE A 105 21.59 4.94 -9.50
C PHE A 105 21.19 3.85 -10.50
#